data_AF-A0A8T5A3H4-F1
#
_entry.id   AF-A0A8T5A3H4-F1
#
_cell.length_a   1.000
_cell.length_b   1.000
_cell.length_c   1.000
_cell.angle_alpha   90.00
_cell.angle_beta   90.00
_cell.angle_gamma   90.00
#
_symmetry.space_group_name_H-M   'P 1'
#
loop_
_entity.id
_entity.type
_entity.pdbx_description
1 polymer ?
#
loop_
_entity_poly.entity_id
_entity_poly.type
_entity_poly.pdbx_seq_one_letter_code
_entity_poly.pdbx_strand_id
1 'polypeptide(L)'
;MKIVRETPKKQKTMDEILEVQKGKLTEEIYSEFRQKYLGMLDEKFKTLRSVTIGLEPYLEQIQEEIKKINVEIERVTVAYNLGEISEEEYIKICSPLQSRLAALKSKLRELEEIFEFLRKPIGII
;
A
#
# COMPACT_ATOMS: atom_id res chain seq x y z
N MET A 1 8.45 13.43 -6.92
CA MET A 1 7.35 13.51 -7.89
C MET A 1 6.09 13.86 -7.11
N LYS A 2 5.46 15.03 -7.33
CA LYS A 2 4.23 15.40 -6.62
C LYS A 2 3.06 14.68 -7.31
N ILE A 3 2.44 13.72 -6.64
CA ILE A 3 1.15 13.18 -7.08
C ILE A 3 0.14 14.32 -6.90
N VAL A 4 -0.25 14.97 -8.00
CA VAL A 4 -1.35 15.92 -8.01
C VAL A 4 -2.60 15.09 -7.70
N ARG A 5 -3.09 15.18 -6.46
CA ARG A 5 -4.37 14.61 -6.06
C ARG A 5 -5.47 15.52 -6.61
N GLU A 6 -5.86 15.32 -7.86
CA GLU A 6 -7.16 15.83 -8.32
C GLU A 6 -8.22 15.16 -7.44
N THR A 7 -8.96 15.95 -6.66
CA THR A 7 -10.13 15.46 -5.93
C THR A 7 -11.10 14.88 -6.97
N PRO A 8 -11.35 13.56 -6.98
CA PRO A 8 -12.26 12.99 -7.96
C PRO A 8 -13.64 13.61 -7.73
N LYS A 9 -14.21 14.24 -8.77
CA LYS A 9 -15.61 14.64 -8.77
C LYS A 9 -16.42 13.41 -8.39
N LYS A 10 -17.31 13.50 -7.40
CA LYS A 10 -18.11 12.37 -6.91
C LYS A 10 -18.95 11.84 -8.08
N GLN A 11 -18.48 10.77 -8.72
CA GLN A 11 -19.12 10.16 -9.86
C GLN A 11 -20.15 9.17 -9.31
N LYS A 12 -21.37 9.21 -9.83
CA LYS A 12 -22.43 8.32 -9.35
C LYS A 12 -22.04 6.87 -9.59
N THR A 13 -22.25 6.01 -8.59
CA THR A 13 -22.02 4.57 -8.74
C THR A 13 -23.06 3.97 -9.69
N MET A 14 -22.77 2.78 -10.23
CA MET A 14 -23.73 2.08 -11.08
C MET A 14 -25.00 1.70 -10.30
N ASP A 15 -24.89 1.40 -9.01
CA ASP A 15 -26.04 1.20 -8.11
C ASP A 15 -26.87 2.47 -7.94
N GLU A 16 -26.24 3.63 -7.74
CA GLU A 16 -26.95 4.92 -7.65
C GLU A 16 -27.67 5.28 -8.96
N ILE A 17 -27.08 4.93 -10.11
CA ILE A 17 -27.70 5.14 -11.42
C ILE A 17 -28.88 4.18 -11.61
N LEU A 18 -28.74 2.92 -11.21
CA LEU A 18 -29.78 1.90 -11.34
C LEU A 18 -30.98 2.20 -10.43
N GLU A 19 -30.76 2.65 -9.21
CA GLU A 19 -31.82 3.07 -8.28
C GLU A 19 -32.69 4.21 -8.84
N VAL A 20 -32.07 5.20 -9.51
CA VAL A 20 -32.80 6.29 -10.16
C VAL A 20 -33.74 5.79 -11.27
N GLN A 21 -33.44 4.63 -11.86
CA GLN A 21 -34.24 4.04 -12.93
C GLN A 21 -35.26 3.00 -12.44
N LYS A 22 -35.26 2.64 -11.16
CA LYS A 22 -36.11 1.57 -10.60
C LYS A 22 -37.59 1.72 -10.94
N GLY A 23 -38.15 2.93 -10.84
CA GLY A 23 -39.55 3.20 -11.18
C GLY A 23 -39.90 3.17 -12.68
N LYS A 24 -38.91 2.98 -13.56
CA LYS A 24 -39.06 2.90 -15.02
C LYS A 24 -38.79 1.51 -15.57
N LEU A 25 -38.36 0.58 -14.73
CA LEU A 25 -37.99 -0.78 -15.08
C LEU A 25 -38.99 -1.76 -14.48
N THR A 26 -39.16 -2.91 -15.12
CA THR A 26 -39.78 -4.05 -14.46
C THR A 26 -38.81 -4.62 -13.42
N GLU A 27 -39.35 -5.28 -12.39
CA GLU A 27 -38.52 -5.94 -11.35
C GLU A 27 -37.53 -6.95 -11.95
N GLU A 28 -37.94 -7.66 -13.01
CA GLU A 28 -37.09 -8.62 -13.71
C GLU A 28 -35.86 -7.95 -14.34
N ILE A 29 -36.06 -6.86 -15.07
CA ILE A 29 -34.96 -6.11 -15.72
C ILE A 29 -34.09 -5.42 -14.65
N TYR A 30 -34.69 -4.82 -13.63
CA TYR A 30 -33.93 -4.22 -12.53
C TYR A 30 -33.03 -5.27 -11.83
N SER A 31 -33.56 -6.46 -11.55
CA SER A 31 -32.80 -7.55 -10.93
C SER A 31 -31.65 -8.05 -11.81
N GLU A 32 -31.87 -8.21 -13.12
CA GLU A 32 -30.83 -8.61 -14.07
C GLU A 32 -29.63 -7.65 -14.04
N PHE A 33 -29.90 -6.34 -14.16
CA PHE A 33 -28.84 -5.33 -14.16
C PHE A 33 -28.16 -5.23 -12.80
N ARG A 34 -28.91 -5.33 -11.70
CA ARG A 34 -28.34 -5.37 -10.34
C ARG A 34 -27.38 -6.53 -10.17
N GLN A 35 -27.77 -7.73 -10.58
CA GLN A 35 -26.89 -8.91 -10.53
C GLN A 35 -25.64 -8.74 -11.39
N LYS A 36 -25.79 -8.17 -12.60
CA LYS A 36 -24.66 -7.86 -13.47
C LYS A 36 -23.65 -6.92 -12.80
N TYR A 37 -24.12 -5.83 -12.18
CA TYR A 37 -23.23 -4.88 -11.52
C TYR A 37 -22.57 -5.45 -10.28
N LEU A 38 -23.29 -6.25 -9.49
CA LEU A 38 -22.71 -6.98 -8.36
C LEU A 38 -21.62 -7.96 -8.82
N GLY A 39 -21.85 -8.68 -9.93
CA GLY A 39 -20.83 -9.56 -10.51
C GLY A 39 -19.59 -8.80 -10.97
N MET A 40 -19.76 -7.65 -11.63
CA MET A 40 -18.64 -6.79 -12.01
C MET A 40 -17.85 -6.29 -10.80
N LEU A 41 -18.56 -5.92 -9.72
CA LEU A 41 -17.96 -5.43 -8.49
C LEU A 41 -17.16 -6.54 -7.78
N ASP A 42 -17.71 -7.75 -7.70
CA ASP A 42 -17.03 -8.92 -7.13
C ASP A 42 -15.71 -9.23 -7.86
N GLU A 43 -15.71 -9.20 -9.20
CA GLU A 43 -14.49 -9.41 -10.00
C GLU A 43 -13.43 -8.32 -9.75
N LYS A 44 -13.85 -7.06 -9.56
CA LYS A 44 -12.92 -5.98 -9.17
C LYS A 44 -12.37 -6.20 -7.76
N PHE A 45 -13.18 -6.65 -6.81
CA PHE A 45 -12.72 -6.98 -5.47
C PHE A 45 -11.75 -8.15 -5.46
N LYS A 46 -11.98 -9.21 -6.24
CA LYS A 46 -11.02 -10.32 -6.40
C LYS A 46 -9.68 -9.83 -6.91
N THR A 47 -9.69 -8.93 -7.90
CA THR A 47 -8.45 -8.30 -8.40
C THR A 47 -7.74 -7.47 -7.33
N LEU A 48 -8.47 -6.65 -6.56
CA LEU A 48 -7.86 -5.88 -5.47
C LEU A 48 -7.27 -6.77 -4.39
N ARG A 49 -7.97 -7.87 -4.05
CA ARG A 49 -7.51 -8.85 -3.07
C ARG A 49 -6.25 -9.57 -3.55
N SER A 50 -6.19 -9.98 -4.82
CA SER A 50 -5.00 -10.64 -5.36
C SER A 50 -3.78 -9.70 -5.37
N VAL A 51 -3.98 -8.42 -5.69
CA VAL A 51 -2.92 -7.39 -5.57
C VAL A 51 -2.47 -7.24 -4.12
N THR A 52 -3.40 -7.19 -3.17
CA THR A 52 -3.08 -7.09 -1.73
C THR A 52 -2.19 -8.25 -1.28
N ILE A 53 -2.60 -9.48 -1.59
CA ILE A 53 -1.84 -10.71 -1.27
C ILE A 53 -0.48 -10.71 -1.97
N GLY A 54 -0.42 -10.27 -3.22
CA GLY A 54 0.84 -10.18 -3.98
C GLY A 54 1.83 -9.17 -3.41
N LEU A 55 1.36 -8.17 -2.67
CA LEU A 55 2.20 -7.13 -2.06
C LEU A 55 2.72 -7.49 -0.67
N GLU A 56 2.06 -8.40 0.05
CA GLU A 56 2.43 -8.80 1.43
C GLU A 56 3.88 -9.30 1.56
N PRO A 57 4.40 -10.17 0.68
CA PRO A 57 5.78 -10.64 0.79
C PRO A 57 6.81 -9.51 0.69
N TYR A 58 6.53 -8.48 -0.11
CA TYR A 58 7.44 -7.33 -0.24
C TYR A 58 7.45 -6.46 1.02
N LEU A 59 6.32 -6.35 1.71
CA LEU A 59 6.24 -5.67 3.00
C LEU A 59 7.14 -6.36 4.03
N GLU A 60 7.01 -7.68 4.15
CA GLU A 60 7.81 -8.50 5.06
C GLU A 60 9.31 -8.40 4.74
N GLN A 61 9.68 -8.50 3.46
CA GLN A 61 11.07 -8.38 3.01
C GLN A 61 11.69 -7.02 3.38
N ILE A 62 10.97 -5.92 3.12
CA ILE A 62 11.47 -4.58 3.44
C ILE A 62 11.65 -4.41 4.96
N GLN A 63 10.68 -4.89 5.76
CA GLN A 63 10.76 -4.83 7.22
C GLN A 63 11.94 -5.64 7.77
N GLU A 64 12.15 -6.85 7.23
CA GLU A 64 13.27 -7.70 7.63
C GLU A 64 14.62 -7.08 7.25
N GLU A 65 14.74 -6.51 6.05
CA GLU A 65 15.96 -5.83 5.60
C GLU A 65 16.28 -4.60 6.46
N ILE A 66 15.27 -3.79 6.80
CA ILE A 66 15.40 -2.68 7.75
C ILE A 66 15.92 -3.17 9.09
N LYS A 67 15.37 -4.26 9.62
CA LYS A 67 15.80 -4.85 10.89
C LYS A 67 17.27 -5.28 10.84
N LYS A 68 17.69 -5.97 9.77
CA LYS A 68 19.08 -6.41 9.55
C LYS A 68 20.04 -5.23 9.51
N ILE A 69 19.70 -4.17 8.75
CA ILE A 69 20.55 -2.98 8.65
C ILE A 69 20.66 -2.25 10.00
N ASN A 70 19.56 -2.14 10.76
CA ASN A 70 19.61 -1.51 12.08
C ASN A 70 20.56 -2.25 13.03
N VAL A 71 20.49 -3.60 13.06
CA VAL A 71 21.40 -4.43 13.85
C VAL A 71 22.85 -4.22 13.43
N GLU A 72 23.12 -4.10 12.13
CA GLU A 72 24.48 -3.87 11.64
C GLU A 72 25.00 -2.49 12.03
N ILE A 73 24.18 -1.44 11.87
CA ILE A 73 24.52 -0.08 12.32
C ILE A 73 24.83 -0.09 13.82
N GLU A 74 23.99 -0.71 14.63
CA GLU A 74 24.20 -0.81 16.08
C GLU A 74 25.54 -1.49 16.41
N ARG A 75 25.85 -2.59 15.71
CA ARG A 75 27.10 -3.34 15.89
C ARG A 75 28.33 -2.47 15.60
N VAL A 76 28.29 -1.73 14.50
CA VAL A 76 29.38 -0.84 14.07
C VAL A 76 29.51 0.36 15.01
N THR A 77 28.38 0.92 15.48
CA THR A 77 28.37 1.99 16.48
C THR A 77 28.98 1.53 17.81
N VAL A 78 28.69 0.30 18.26
CA VAL A 78 29.30 -0.25 19.47
C VAL A 78 30.82 -0.42 19.30
N ALA A 79 31.27 -0.99 18.18
CA ALA A 79 32.70 -1.15 17.89
C ALA A 79 33.44 0.21 17.92
N TYR A 80 32.83 1.25 17.33
CA TYR A 80 33.38 2.60 17.39
C TYR A 80 33.45 3.15 18.81
N ASN A 81 32.37 3.02 19.59
CA ASN A 81 32.32 3.50 20.97
C ASN A 81 33.32 2.78 21.90
N LEU A 82 33.67 1.52 21.59
CA LEU A 82 34.69 0.75 22.29
C LEU A 82 36.12 1.07 21.81
N GLY A 83 36.27 1.90 20.77
CA GLY A 83 37.56 2.24 20.17
C GLY A 83 38.17 1.12 19.32
N GLU A 84 37.38 0.12 18.92
CA GLU A 84 37.83 -0.99 18.06
C GLU A 84 38.02 -0.56 16.61
N ILE A 85 37.32 0.49 16.18
CA ILE A 85 37.44 1.09 14.84
C ILE A 85 37.60 2.60 14.94
N SER A 86 38.25 3.18 13.93
CA SER A 86 38.39 4.63 13.81
C SER A 86 37.07 5.31 13.40
N GLU A 87 37.02 6.64 13.58
CA GLU A 87 35.90 7.45 13.08
C GLU A 87 35.78 7.36 11.55
N GLU A 88 36.91 7.32 10.83
CA GLU A 88 36.92 7.19 9.37
C GLU A 88 36.29 5.86 8.91
N GLU A 89 36.65 4.75 9.56
CA GLU A 89 36.05 3.44 9.30
C GLU A 89 34.57 3.40 9.67
N TYR A 90 34.20 3.97 10.81
CA TYR A 90 32.81 4.10 11.23
C TYR A 90 31.98 4.84 10.17
N ILE A 91 32.43 6.01 9.72
CA ILE A 91 31.73 6.80 8.70
C ILE A 91 31.63 6.02 7.39
N LYS A 92 32.72 5.37 6.96
CA LYS A 92 32.77 4.60 5.71
C LYS A 92 31.78 3.43 5.70
N ILE A 93 31.56 2.78 6.84
CA ILE A 93 30.63 1.66 6.96
C ILE A 93 29.18 2.15 7.20
N CYS A 94 28.97 3.08 8.12
CA CYS A 94 27.63 3.52 8.51
C CYS A 94 26.94 4.40 7.47
N SER A 95 27.67 5.24 6.73
CA SER A 95 27.07 6.13 5.72
C SER A 95 26.25 5.40 4.64
N PRO A 96 26.77 4.33 3.98
CA PRO A 96 25.98 3.58 3.01
C PRO A 96 24.81 2.81 3.65
N LEU A 97 24.99 2.28 4.86
CA LEU A 97 23.92 1.59 5.60
C LEU A 97 22.76 2.53 5.93
N GLN A 98 23.06 3.74 6.42
CA GLN A 98 22.07 4.77 6.71
C GLN A 98 21.34 5.24 5.44
N SER A 99 22.08 5.39 4.32
CA SER A 99 21.49 5.74 3.02
C SER A 99 20.50 4.67 2.54
N ARG A 100 20.89 3.39 2.64
CA ARG A 100 20.02 2.25 2.31
C ARG A 100 18.80 2.18 3.22
N LEU A 101 18.99 2.39 4.53
CA LEU A 101 17.92 2.43 5.51
C LEU A 101 16.88 3.52 5.19
N ALA A 102 17.34 4.71 4.81
CA ALA A 102 16.46 5.82 4.42
C ALA A 102 15.63 5.46 3.17
N ALA A 103 16.25 4.85 2.17
CA ALA A 103 15.56 4.41 0.96
C ALA A 103 14.50 3.33 1.25
N LEU A 104 14.83 2.33 2.08
CA LEU A 104 13.88 1.28 2.48
C LEU A 104 12.71 1.84 3.29
N LYS A 105 12.95 2.77 4.22
CA LYS A 105 11.88 3.44 4.98
C LYS A 105 10.95 4.26 4.10
N SER A 106 11.46 4.86 3.01
CA SER A 106 10.62 5.53 2.02
C SER A 106 9.71 4.54 1.29
N LYS A 107 10.28 3.44 0.80
CA LYS A 107 9.50 2.39 0.12
C LYS A 107 8.46 1.73 1.02
N LEU A 108 8.82 1.49 2.28
CA LEU A 108 7.89 0.94 3.28
C LEU A 108 6.66 1.83 3.42
N ARG A 109 6.88 3.15 3.52
CA ARG A 109 5.79 4.12 3.65
C ARG A 109 4.87 4.15 2.43
N GLU A 110 5.45 4.14 1.23
CA GLU A 110 4.67 4.06 -0.01
C GLU A 110 3.80 2.80 -0.05
N LEU A 111 4.34 1.67 0.41
CA LEU A 111 3.63 0.41 0.47
C LEU A 111 2.52 0.41 1.53
N GLU A 112 2.78 0.99 2.71
CA GLU A 112 1.78 1.20 3.75
C GLU A 112 0.61 2.07 3.26
N GLU A 113 0.89 3.15 2.52
CA GLU A 113 -0.15 3.98 1.89
C GLU A 113 -1.03 3.19 0.91
N ILE A 114 -0.43 2.27 0.12
CA ILE A 114 -1.17 1.37 -0.77
C ILE A 114 -2.06 0.44 0.05
N PHE A 115 -1.53 -0.20 1.10
CA PHE A 115 -2.33 -1.08 1.95
C PHE A 115 -3.46 -0.35 2.67
N GLU A 116 -3.24 0.88 3.16
CA GLU A 116 -4.31 1.70 3.72
C GLU A 116 -5.39 2.00 2.68
N PHE A 117 -5.00 2.33 1.45
CA PHE A 117 -5.96 2.55 0.36
C PHE A 117 -6.78 1.29 0.06
N LEU A 118 -6.13 0.13 -0.01
CA LEU A 118 -6.79 -1.16 -0.29
C LEU A 118 -7.68 -1.64 0.87
N ARG A 119 -7.36 -1.26 2.12
CA ARG A 119 -8.16 -1.59 3.32
C ARG A 119 -9.35 -0.68 3.55
N LYS A 120 -9.38 0.52 2.96
CA LYS A 120 -10.51 1.44 3.14
C LYS A 120 -11.79 0.72 2.70
N PRO A 121 -12.81 0.63 3.57
CA PRO A 121 -14.08 0.10 3.15
C PRO A 121 -14.56 0.98 1.99
N ILE A 122 -14.68 0.38 0.82
CA ILE A 122 -15.40 1.00 -0.28
C ILE A 122 -16.81 1.15 0.28
N GLY A 123 -17.26 2.39 0.48
CA GLY A 123 -18.55 2.69 1.10
C GLY A 123 -19.67 2.03 0.31
N ILE A 124 -20.00 0.80 0.69
CA ILE A 124 -21.16 0.05 0.24
C ILE A 124 -22.12 0.16 1.42
N ILE A 125 -23.01 1.14 1.33
CA ILE A 125 -24.25 1.25 2.10
C ILE A 125 -25.37 1.08 1.10
#